data_AF-A0A7S4KC45-F1
#
_entry.id   AF-A0A7S4KC45-F1
#
_cell.length_a   1.000
_cell.length_b   1.000
_cell.length_c   1.000
_cell.angle_alpha   90.00
_cell.angle_beta   90.00
_cell.angle_gamma   90.00
#
_symmetry.space_group_name_H-M   'P 1'
#
loop_
_entity.id
_entity.type
_entity.pdbx_description
1 polymer ?
#
loop_
_entity_poly.entity_id
_entity_poly.type
_entity_poly.pdbx_seq_one_letter_code
_entity_poly.pdbx_strand_id
1 'polypeptide(L)'
;MPLSDDVIFFEETSLVANPAVSFQECKDRLMARLASQGVTITEILEEEFCYIPMGGDVPRKGQRIVPIGAAAGVVHPSTGYQVARMLSSNVDVCDQIVKELESGAEFDPDAAAARIIGRTWTPAAVRQRNFAVFGGDFLMKQDVNGLKGFFSGFFKLELGMWAGFLAGWKNLPNNQFHDGWWPRLVFGAIFVTKLPPSVAIDMAASIAAYTFNGLDLIQSVTPIAGKPDTFDESFKFRSNKGDVAAKNEAQEMMCACDRCEEATDTNTAEVAAT
;
A
#
# COMPACT_ATOMS: atom_id res chain seq x y z
N MET A 1 -14.78 8.67 12.16
CA MET A 1 -15.20 7.38 12.71
C MET A 1 -15.80 7.61 14.09
N PRO A 2 -17.08 7.32 14.34
CA PRO A 2 -17.65 7.43 15.67
C PRO A 2 -17.00 6.41 16.61
N LEU A 3 -16.58 6.85 17.80
CA LEU A 3 -16.02 6.02 18.87
C LEU A 3 -17.06 5.81 19.99
N SER A 4 -17.88 6.81 20.26
CA SER A 4 -19.07 6.78 21.13
C SER A 4 -20.16 7.69 20.55
N ASP A 5 -21.21 7.96 21.33
CA ASP A 5 -22.31 8.87 20.95
C ASP A 5 -21.83 10.32 20.73
N ASP A 6 -20.78 10.73 21.43
CA ASP A 6 -20.25 12.10 21.48
C ASP A 6 -18.75 12.21 21.13
N VAL A 7 -18.04 11.09 20.99
CA VAL A 7 -16.63 11.06 20.59
C VAL A 7 -16.50 10.58 19.14
N ILE A 8 -15.91 11.41 18.30
CA ILE A 8 -15.71 11.14 16.87
C ILE A 8 -14.25 11.38 16.51
N PHE A 9 -13.62 10.38 15.91
CA PHE A 9 -12.31 10.52 15.27
C PHE A 9 -12.47 11.15 13.89
N PHE A 10 -11.80 12.27 13.62
CA PHE A 10 -11.76 12.89 12.30
C PHE A 10 -10.33 12.84 11.76
N GLU A 11 -10.18 12.45 10.49
CA GLU A 11 -8.90 12.49 9.79
C GLU A 11 -9.04 13.27 8.49
N GLU A 12 -8.00 14.03 8.13
CA GLU A 12 -7.77 14.42 6.73
C GLU A 12 -6.57 13.64 6.23
N THR A 13 -6.81 12.80 5.23
CA THR A 13 -5.79 11.91 4.66
C THR A 13 -5.54 12.28 3.20
N SER A 14 -4.27 12.50 2.86
CA SER A 14 -3.82 12.52 1.47
C SER A 14 -3.58 11.08 1.03
N LEU A 15 -4.41 10.58 0.10
CA LEU A 15 -4.36 9.18 -0.32
C LEU A 15 -3.00 8.78 -0.92
N VAL A 16 -2.46 9.60 -1.81
CA VAL A 16 -1.14 9.38 -2.43
C VAL A 16 -0.57 10.71 -2.92
N ALA A 17 0.69 10.99 -2.59
CA ALA A 17 1.42 12.18 -3.03
C ALA A 17 2.94 11.93 -2.96
N ASN A 18 3.69 12.55 -3.86
CA ASN A 18 5.16 12.57 -3.80
C ASN A 18 5.69 13.94 -4.26
N PRO A 19 6.28 14.76 -3.37
CA PRO A 19 6.47 14.51 -1.94
C PRO A 19 5.12 14.48 -1.19
N ALA A 20 5.12 13.97 0.04
CA ALA A 20 3.92 13.91 0.85
C ALA A 20 3.39 15.29 1.23
N VAL A 21 2.07 15.38 1.41
CA VAL A 21 1.41 16.58 1.94
C VAL A 21 1.79 16.74 3.41
N SER A 22 2.11 17.97 3.82
CA SER A 22 2.50 18.25 5.20
C SER A 22 1.35 18.01 6.18
N PHE A 23 1.66 17.60 7.42
CA PHE A 23 0.65 17.44 8.46
C PHE A 23 -0.12 18.73 8.75
N GLN A 24 0.56 19.89 8.72
CA GLN A 24 -0.11 21.18 8.89
C GLN A 24 -1.14 21.44 7.78
N GLU A 25 -0.80 21.15 6.52
CA GLU A 25 -1.75 21.32 5.42
C GLU A 25 -2.94 20.36 5.53
N CYS A 26 -2.72 19.11 5.97
CA CYS A 26 -3.83 18.18 6.28
C CYS A 26 -4.71 18.73 7.40
N LYS A 27 -4.12 19.24 8.49
CA LYS A 27 -4.84 19.84 9.62
C LYS A 27 -5.66 21.06 9.20
N ASP A 28 -5.07 21.98 8.43
CA ASP A 28 -5.77 23.17 7.93
C ASP A 28 -6.97 22.78 7.05
N ARG A 29 -6.79 21.78 6.17
CA ARG A 29 -7.87 21.23 5.33
C ARG A 29 -8.95 20.57 6.17
N LEU A 30 -8.58 19.79 7.19
CA LEU A 30 -9.52 19.16 8.11
C LEU A 30 -10.40 20.22 8.78
N MET A 31 -9.78 21.23 9.39
CA MET A 31 -10.49 22.30 10.10
C MET A 31 -11.40 23.09 9.16
N ALA A 32 -10.95 23.41 7.94
CA ALA A 32 -11.78 24.06 6.94
C ALA A 32 -13.00 23.23 6.55
N ARG A 33 -12.85 21.90 6.40
CA ARG A 33 -13.96 21.00 6.09
C ARG A 33 -14.95 20.89 7.24
N LEU A 34 -14.47 20.71 8.47
CA LEU A 34 -15.32 20.65 9.66
C LEU A 34 -16.14 21.93 9.82
N ALA A 35 -15.50 23.10 9.68
CA ALA A 35 -16.19 24.40 9.69
C ALA A 35 -17.25 24.51 8.59
N SER A 36 -16.94 24.07 7.36
CA SER A 36 -17.90 24.09 6.24
C SER A 36 -19.12 23.18 6.45
N GLN A 37 -18.97 22.14 7.29
CA GLN A 37 -20.04 21.21 7.64
C GLN A 37 -20.80 21.64 8.91
N GLY A 38 -20.44 22.77 9.52
CA GLY A 38 -21.05 23.25 10.77
C GLY A 38 -20.69 22.40 11.99
N VAL A 39 -19.62 21.61 11.92
CA VAL A 39 -19.14 20.82 13.06
C VAL A 39 -18.46 21.77 14.05
N THR A 40 -18.96 21.78 15.29
CA THR A 40 -18.35 22.52 16.40
C THR A 40 -17.56 21.56 17.26
N ILE A 41 -16.24 21.75 17.35
CA ILE A 41 -15.36 20.95 18.20
C ILE A 41 -15.44 21.54 19.62
N THR A 42 -15.89 20.74 20.58
CA THR A 42 -15.96 21.15 21.99
C THR A 42 -14.67 20.85 22.75
N GLU A 43 -14.01 19.75 22.40
CA GLU A 43 -12.78 19.26 23.01
C GLU A 43 -12.02 18.39 22.01
N ILE A 44 -10.69 18.45 22.06
CA ILE A 44 -9.80 17.54 21.32
C ILE A 44 -9.16 16.63 22.36
N LEU A 45 -9.48 15.33 22.29
CA LEU A 45 -8.96 14.35 23.25
C LEU A 45 -7.54 13.89 22.89
N GLU A 46 -7.27 13.75 21.59
CA GLU A 46 -6.01 13.22 21.05
C GLU A 46 -5.79 13.76 19.63
N GLU A 47 -4.52 13.94 19.26
CA GLU A 47 -4.10 14.25 17.89
C GLU A 47 -3.03 13.24 17.48
N GLU A 48 -3.28 12.53 16.37
CA GLU A 48 -2.37 11.50 15.85
C GLU A 48 -1.79 11.92 14.49
N PHE A 49 -0.50 11.66 14.29
CA PHE A 49 0.17 11.88 13.01
C PHE A 49 0.50 10.54 12.37
N CYS A 50 -0.06 10.28 11.19
CA CYS A 50 0.13 9.02 10.48
C CYS A 50 0.69 9.24 9.08
N TYR A 51 1.79 8.56 8.80
CA TYR A 51 2.35 8.46 7.46
C TYR A 51 2.48 6.98 7.08
N ILE A 52 2.08 6.64 5.85
CA ILE A 52 2.22 5.29 5.30
C ILE A 52 3.10 5.34 4.03
N PRO A 53 4.29 4.71 4.02
CA PRO A 53 5.08 4.54 2.79
C PRO A 53 4.33 3.68 1.79
N MET A 54 3.99 4.26 0.65
CA MET A 54 3.22 3.62 -0.41
C MET A 54 4.13 3.12 -1.53
N GLY A 55 3.98 1.86 -1.94
CA GLY A 55 4.64 1.38 -3.16
C GLY A 55 6.17 1.19 -3.07
N GLY A 56 6.78 1.28 -1.89
CA GLY A 56 8.20 1.03 -1.65
C GLY A 56 8.66 -0.39 -2.05
N ASP A 57 9.94 -0.55 -2.38
CA ASP A 57 10.50 -1.82 -2.87
C ASP A 57 10.28 -2.99 -1.89
N VAL A 58 10.12 -4.20 -2.43
CA VAL A 58 10.01 -5.41 -1.61
C VAL A 58 11.35 -5.77 -0.95
N PRO A 59 11.33 -6.47 0.21
CA PRO A 59 12.53 -6.96 0.86
C PRO A 59 13.45 -7.77 -0.06
N ARG A 60 14.76 -7.53 0.05
CA ARG A 60 15.76 -8.35 -0.65
C ARG A 60 15.74 -9.75 -0.06
N LYS A 61 15.62 -10.78 -0.92
CA LYS A 61 15.64 -12.19 -0.47
C LYS A 61 16.92 -12.59 0.25
N GLY A 62 18.06 -12.04 -0.15
CA GLY A 62 19.35 -12.37 0.46
C GLY A 62 19.68 -11.61 1.75
N GLN A 63 18.73 -10.87 2.33
CA GLN A 63 18.95 -10.22 3.63
C GLN A 63 18.63 -11.20 4.76
N ARG A 64 19.42 -11.16 5.85
CA ARG A 64 19.23 -12.04 7.02
C ARG A 64 18.04 -11.66 7.90
N ILE A 65 17.64 -10.40 7.87
CA ILE A 65 16.52 -9.91 8.67
C ILE A 65 15.24 -10.24 7.92
N VAL A 66 14.36 -11.04 8.52
CA VAL A 66 13.05 -11.35 7.96
C VAL A 66 12.05 -10.28 8.43
N PRO A 67 11.62 -9.34 7.57
CA PRO A 67 10.60 -8.39 7.96
C PRO A 67 9.20 -9.01 7.90
N ILE A 68 8.28 -8.45 8.67
CA ILE A 68 6.84 -8.79 8.65
C ILE A 68 6.00 -7.52 8.52
N GLY A 69 4.76 -7.64 8.02
CA GLY A 69 3.82 -6.51 7.93
C GLY A 69 4.33 -5.36 7.06
N ALA A 70 4.13 -4.11 7.50
CA ALA A 70 4.60 -2.93 6.79
C ALA A 70 6.10 -2.97 6.46
N ALA A 71 6.93 -3.45 7.40
CA ALA A 71 8.37 -3.59 7.17
C ALA A 71 8.70 -4.59 6.04
N ALA A 72 7.79 -5.52 5.75
CA ALA A 72 7.91 -6.45 4.63
C ALA A 72 7.35 -5.88 3.31
N GLY A 73 6.88 -4.62 3.30
CA GLY A 73 6.29 -3.97 2.12
C GLY A 73 4.91 -4.49 1.74
N VAL A 74 4.19 -5.19 2.65
CA VAL A 74 2.89 -5.81 2.33
C VAL A 74 1.72 -4.83 2.38
N VAL A 75 1.99 -3.56 2.69
CA VAL A 75 1.01 -2.45 2.59
C VAL A 75 0.42 -2.42 1.18
N HIS A 76 -0.89 -2.23 1.07
CA HIS A 76 -1.53 -2.06 -0.24
C HIS A 76 -1.06 -0.75 -0.89
N PRO A 77 -0.39 -0.79 -2.05
CA PRO A 77 0.35 0.36 -2.58
C PRO A 77 -0.52 1.51 -3.11
N SER A 78 -1.84 1.33 -3.17
CA SER A 78 -2.80 2.37 -3.60
C SER A 78 -3.77 2.82 -2.51
N THR A 79 -3.80 2.17 -1.34
CA THR A 79 -4.79 2.47 -0.27
C THR A 79 -4.19 2.58 1.13
N GLY A 80 -2.98 2.06 1.36
CA GLY A 80 -2.37 2.02 2.70
C GLY A 80 -2.88 0.87 3.57
N TYR A 81 -3.85 0.08 3.09
CA TYR A 81 -4.41 -1.02 3.88
C TYR A 81 -3.37 -2.13 4.10
N GLN A 82 -3.16 -2.49 5.36
CA GLN A 82 -2.13 -3.47 5.72
C GLN A 82 -2.54 -4.54 6.73
N VAL A 83 -3.46 -4.28 7.66
CA VAL A 83 -3.70 -5.19 8.81
C VAL A 83 -4.11 -6.60 8.36
N ALA A 84 -5.16 -6.70 7.54
CA ALA A 84 -5.61 -7.99 7.01
C ALA A 84 -4.56 -8.64 6.08
N ARG A 85 -3.84 -7.83 5.28
CA ARG A 85 -2.77 -8.32 4.41
C ARG A 85 -1.61 -8.90 5.19
N MET A 86 -1.19 -8.24 6.27
CA MET A 86 -0.13 -8.67 7.17
C MET A 86 -0.49 -9.99 7.85
N LEU A 87 -1.70 -10.10 8.39
CA LEU A 87 -2.16 -11.34 9.02
C LEU A 87 -2.20 -12.49 8.00
N SER A 88 -2.75 -12.25 6.81
CA SER A 88 -2.83 -13.27 5.76
C SER A 88 -1.45 -13.67 5.21
N SER A 89 -0.55 -12.70 5.00
CA SER A 89 0.81 -12.96 4.51
C SER A 89 1.63 -13.80 5.47
N ASN A 90 1.37 -13.70 6.77
CA ASN A 90 2.18 -14.34 7.78
C ASN A 90 1.83 -15.83 7.99
N VAL A 91 0.72 -16.34 7.45
CA VAL A 91 0.36 -17.77 7.57
C VAL A 91 1.45 -18.66 6.95
N ASP A 92 1.77 -18.44 5.68
CA ASP A 92 2.79 -19.22 4.96
C ASP A 92 4.21 -18.94 5.52
N VAL A 93 4.43 -17.77 6.13
CA VAL A 93 5.70 -17.38 6.78
C VAL A 93 5.91 -18.16 8.06
N CYS A 94 4.90 -18.23 8.94
CA CYS A 94 4.97 -18.98 10.20
C CYS A 94 5.24 -20.47 9.93
N ASP A 95 4.54 -21.07 8.99
CA ASP A 95 4.76 -22.47 8.58
C ASP A 95 6.19 -22.71 8.11
N GLN A 96 6.77 -21.76 7.39
CA GLN A 96 8.16 -21.87 6.95
C GLN A 96 9.13 -21.69 8.12
N ILE A 97 8.90 -20.74 9.02
CA ILE A 97 9.73 -20.55 10.22
C ILE A 97 9.78 -21.83 11.05
N VAL A 98 8.64 -22.49 11.30
CA VAL A 98 8.59 -23.76 12.03
C VAL A 98 9.47 -24.82 11.34
N LYS A 99 9.35 -24.98 10.02
CA LYS A 99 10.18 -25.91 9.24
C LYS A 99 11.68 -25.61 9.32
N GLU A 100 12.06 -24.33 9.28
CA GLU A 100 13.47 -23.94 9.42
C GLU A 100 13.99 -24.26 10.83
N LEU A 101 13.19 -24.04 11.88
CA LEU A 101 13.58 -24.33 13.26
C LEU A 101 13.71 -25.84 13.51
N GLU A 102 12.93 -26.68 12.82
CA GLU A 102 12.99 -28.14 12.90
C GLU A 102 14.19 -28.75 12.14
N SER A 103 14.90 -27.97 11.31
CA SER A 103 16.01 -28.46 10.46
C SER A 103 17.27 -28.89 11.23
N GLY A 104 17.37 -28.56 12.52
CA GLY A 104 18.43 -29.05 13.40
C GLY A 104 19.84 -28.67 12.93
N ALA A 105 20.72 -29.65 12.82
CA ALA A 105 22.15 -29.44 12.50
C ALA A 105 22.42 -28.94 11.07
N GLU A 106 21.42 -28.97 10.18
CA GLU A 106 21.52 -28.48 8.79
C GLU A 106 21.02 -27.04 8.63
N PHE A 107 20.82 -26.31 9.74
CA PHE A 107 20.33 -24.94 9.70
C PHE A 107 21.33 -23.97 9.05
N ASP A 108 20.97 -23.48 7.86
CA ASP A 108 21.62 -22.36 7.19
C ASP A 108 20.76 -21.09 7.37
N PRO A 109 21.20 -20.11 8.19
CA PRO A 109 20.42 -18.90 8.45
C PRO A 109 20.18 -18.03 7.21
N ASP A 110 21.12 -18.01 6.26
CA ASP A 110 20.99 -17.22 5.03
C ASP A 110 19.93 -17.83 4.12
N ALA A 111 20.00 -19.16 3.93
CA ALA A 111 19.02 -19.87 3.13
C ALA A 111 17.64 -19.90 3.81
N ALA A 112 17.58 -19.99 5.15
CA ALA A 112 16.35 -19.91 5.92
C ALA A 112 15.65 -18.56 5.73
N ALA A 113 16.38 -17.44 5.93
CA ALA A 113 15.83 -16.10 5.72
C ALA A 113 15.30 -15.91 4.29
N ALA A 114 16.05 -16.36 3.29
CA ALA A 114 15.64 -16.27 1.89
C ALA A 114 14.39 -17.11 1.57
N ARG A 115 14.28 -18.31 2.15
CA ARG A 115 13.07 -19.15 2.02
C ARG A 115 11.87 -18.52 2.70
N ILE A 116 12.04 -17.97 3.91
CA ILE A 116 10.96 -17.30 4.65
C ILE A 116 10.47 -16.05 3.92
N ILE A 117 11.36 -15.14 3.50
CA ILE A 117 11.00 -13.95 2.71
C ILE A 117 10.32 -14.36 1.40
N GLY A 118 10.78 -15.46 0.78
CA GLY A 118 10.18 -16.04 -0.41
C GLY A 118 8.74 -16.54 -0.24
N ARG A 119 8.28 -16.78 0.99
CA ARG A 119 6.87 -17.11 1.28
C ARG A 119 5.97 -15.88 1.23
N THR A 120 6.46 -14.72 1.68
CA THR A 120 5.72 -13.46 1.56
C THR A 120 5.64 -13.01 0.10
N TRP A 121 6.78 -12.91 -0.58
CA TRP A 121 6.89 -12.36 -1.94
C TRP A 121 7.09 -13.46 -2.99
N THR A 122 6.03 -14.24 -3.17
CA THR A 122 5.93 -15.16 -4.31
C THR A 122 5.78 -14.39 -5.64
N PRO A 123 6.07 -15.00 -6.80
CA PRO A 123 5.83 -14.37 -8.10
C PRO A 123 4.39 -13.87 -8.27
N ALA A 124 3.41 -14.60 -7.71
CA ALA A 124 2.01 -14.21 -7.78
C ALA A 124 1.72 -12.96 -6.93
N ALA A 125 2.27 -12.90 -5.70
CA ALA A 125 2.14 -11.74 -4.82
C ALA A 125 2.82 -10.50 -5.41
N VAL A 126 4.01 -10.65 -6.00
CA VAL A 126 4.71 -9.53 -6.66
C VAL A 126 3.91 -9.01 -7.85
N ARG A 127 3.36 -9.88 -8.70
CA ARG A 127 2.47 -9.46 -9.81
C ARG A 127 1.24 -8.73 -9.30
N GLN A 128 0.59 -9.24 -8.26
CA GLN A 128 -0.59 -8.56 -7.70
C GLN A 128 -0.23 -7.19 -7.12
N ARG A 129 0.90 -7.08 -6.42
CA ARG A 129 1.44 -5.81 -5.95
C ARG A 129 1.70 -4.85 -7.11
N ASN A 130 2.43 -5.28 -8.14
CA ASN A 130 2.80 -4.45 -9.28
C ASN A 130 1.57 -3.94 -10.05
N PHE A 131 0.53 -4.77 -10.15
CA PHE A 131 -0.78 -4.35 -10.66
C PHE A 131 -1.39 -3.20 -9.85
N ALA A 132 -1.34 -3.29 -8.51
CA ALA A 132 -1.84 -2.23 -7.63
C ALA A 132 -0.94 -0.98 -7.63
N VAL A 133 0.38 -1.12 -7.76
CA VAL A 133 1.33 0.01 -7.89
C VAL A 133 0.98 0.85 -9.10
N PHE A 134 0.70 0.24 -10.25
CA PHE A 134 0.23 0.95 -11.43
C PHE A 134 -1.00 1.81 -11.14
N GLY A 135 -1.96 1.28 -10.38
CA GLY A 135 -3.15 2.04 -9.96
C GLY A 135 -2.80 3.27 -9.10
N GLY A 136 -1.83 3.14 -8.18
CA GLY A 136 -1.32 4.25 -7.38
C GLY A 136 -0.62 5.32 -8.23
N ASP A 137 0.27 4.89 -9.13
CA ASP A 137 0.99 5.78 -10.05
C ASP A 137 0.05 6.52 -11.01
N PHE A 138 -1.05 5.88 -11.41
CA PHE A 138 -2.10 6.52 -12.19
C PHE A 138 -2.77 7.63 -11.38
N LEU A 139 -3.22 7.33 -10.15
CA LEU A 139 -3.88 8.30 -9.27
C LEU A 139 -3.01 9.53 -8.99
N MET A 140 -1.71 9.35 -8.77
CA MET A 140 -0.76 10.44 -8.52
C MET A 140 -0.67 11.47 -9.65
N LYS A 141 -0.99 11.08 -10.89
CA LYS A 141 -0.90 11.96 -12.06
C LYS A 141 -2.19 12.72 -12.34
N GLN A 142 -3.29 12.35 -11.69
CA GLN A 142 -4.61 12.90 -11.98
C GLN A 142 -4.82 14.26 -11.31
N ASP A 143 -5.50 15.15 -12.03
CA ASP A 143 -6.09 16.34 -11.42
C ASP A 143 -7.40 15.99 -10.70
N VAL A 144 -8.06 16.99 -10.11
CA VAL A 144 -9.32 16.81 -9.38
C VAL A 144 -10.42 16.18 -10.24
N ASN A 145 -10.48 16.48 -11.54
CA ASN A 145 -11.51 15.92 -12.43
C ASN A 145 -11.21 14.47 -12.79
N GLY A 146 -9.94 14.16 -13.08
CA GLY A 146 -9.44 12.81 -13.30
C GLY A 146 -9.69 11.90 -12.10
N LEU A 147 -9.36 12.36 -10.89
CA LEU A 147 -9.61 11.63 -9.64
C LEU A 147 -11.10 11.34 -9.43
N LYS A 148 -11.96 12.36 -9.57
CA LYS A 148 -13.43 12.17 -9.48
C LYS A 148 -13.94 11.16 -10.50
N GLY A 149 -13.47 11.24 -11.74
CA GLY A 149 -13.86 10.33 -12.80
C GLY A 149 -13.38 8.89 -12.56
N PHE A 150 -12.14 8.73 -12.08
CA PHE A 150 -11.58 7.44 -11.68
C PHE A 150 -12.42 6.79 -10.58
N PHE A 151 -12.62 7.47 -9.44
CA PHE A 151 -13.38 6.91 -8.32
C PHE A 151 -14.85 6.66 -8.68
N SER A 152 -15.46 7.56 -9.47
CA SER A 152 -16.82 7.34 -9.99
C SER A 152 -16.91 6.07 -10.83
N GLY A 153 -15.92 5.78 -11.68
CA GLY A 153 -15.88 4.53 -12.43
C GLY A 153 -15.56 3.31 -11.56
N PHE A 154 -14.63 3.46 -10.62
CA PHE A 154 -14.15 2.37 -9.77
C PHE A 154 -15.27 1.84 -8.87
N PHE A 155 -16.04 2.73 -8.25
CA PHE A 155 -17.17 2.34 -7.40
C PHE A 155 -18.44 1.94 -8.18
N LYS A 156 -18.45 2.02 -9.51
CA LYS A 156 -19.50 1.40 -10.37
C LYS A 156 -19.23 -0.08 -10.67
N LEU A 157 -18.05 -0.60 -10.31
CA LEU A 157 -17.76 -2.02 -10.38
C LEU A 157 -18.62 -2.78 -9.36
N GLU A 158 -18.81 -4.08 -9.60
CA GLU A 158 -19.43 -4.95 -8.60
C GLU A 158 -18.61 -4.93 -7.31
N LEU A 159 -19.30 -4.96 -6.16
CA LEU A 159 -18.68 -4.93 -4.83
C LEU A 159 -17.54 -5.94 -4.69
N GLY A 160 -17.73 -7.18 -5.14
CA GLY A 160 -16.68 -8.21 -5.09
C GLY A 160 -15.42 -7.81 -5.85
N MET A 161 -15.56 -7.21 -7.04
CA MET A 161 -14.41 -6.84 -7.88
C MET A 161 -13.58 -5.73 -7.24
N TRP A 162 -14.20 -4.62 -6.81
CA TRP A 162 -13.44 -3.52 -6.25
C TRP A 162 -12.98 -3.82 -4.81
N ALA A 163 -13.79 -4.50 -3.99
CA ALA A 163 -13.36 -4.90 -2.64
C ALA A 163 -12.19 -5.90 -2.69
N GLY A 164 -12.22 -6.84 -3.65
CA GLY A 164 -11.11 -7.77 -3.88
C GLY A 164 -9.82 -7.07 -4.30
N PHE A 165 -9.92 -5.97 -5.07
CA PHE A 165 -8.77 -5.15 -5.44
C PHE A 165 -8.15 -4.53 -4.18
N LEU A 166 -8.96 -3.87 -3.34
CA LEU A 166 -8.47 -3.19 -2.13
C LEU A 166 -7.94 -4.15 -1.06
N ALA A 167 -8.53 -5.35 -0.94
CA ALA A 167 -8.03 -6.40 -0.06
C ALA A 167 -6.67 -6.92 -0.58
N GLY A 168 -6.61 -7.28 -1.86
CA GLY A 168 -5.37 -7.37 -2.62
C GLY A 168 -4.33 -8.36 -2.08
N TRP A 169 -4.75 -9.53 -1.59
CA TRP A 169 -3.85 -10.59 -1.11
C TRP A 169 -4.50 -11.97 -1.09
N LYS A 170 -3.68 -13.03 -1.23
CA LYS A 170 -4.11 -14.43 -1.10
C LYS A 170 -4.91 -14.64 0.20
N ASN A 171 -5.92 -15.51 0.17
CA ASN A 171 -6.80 -15.85 1.29
C ASN A 171 -7.65 -14.70 1.86
N LEU A 172 -7.61 -13.49 1.29
CA LEU A 172 -8.56 -12.44 1.64
C LEU A 172 -9.83 -12.54 0.78
N PRO A 173 -10.97 -12.03 1.29
CA PRO A 173 -12.24 -12.06 0.55
C PRO A 173 -12.09 -11.44 -0.85
N ASN A 174 -12.74 -12.08 -1.83
CA ASN A 174 -12.81 -11.61 -3.21
C ASN A 174 -11.47 -11.58 -3.98
N ASN A 175 -10.40 -12.17 -3.43
CA ASN A 175 -9.11 -12.19 -4.11
C ASN A 175 -9.13 -12.98 -5.44
N GLN A 176 -10.10 -13.87 -5.65
CA GLN A 176 -10.29 -14.61 -6.90
C GLN A 176 -10.51 -13.71 -8.13
N PHE A 177 -10.88 -12.44 -7.93
CA PHE A 177 -10.99 -11.47 -9.02
C PHE A 177 -9.63 -10.86 -9.42
N HIS A 178 -8.55 -11.16 -8.69
CA HIS A 178 -7.23 -10.51 -8.83
C HIS A 178 -6.02 -11.44 -8.66
N ASP A 179 -6.23 -12.71 -8.32
CA ASP A 179 -5.18 -13.68 -7.98
C ASP A 179 -4.41 -14.22 -9.20
N GLY A 180 -4.98 -14.08 -10.39
CA GLY A 180 -4.41 -14.56 -11.65
C GLY A 180 -4.30 -13.49 -12.73
N TRP A 181 -3.62 -13.85 -13.82
CA TRP A 181 -3.53 -13.03 -15.03
C TRP A 181 -4.90 -12.73 -15.63
N TRP A 182 -5.72 -13.76 -15.84
CA TRP A 182 -7.03 -13.59 -16.46
C TRP A 182 -7.98 -12.73 -15.64
N PRO A 183 -8.16 -13.00 -14.33
CA PRO A 183 -8.98 -12.16 -13.48
C PRO A 183 -8.58 -10.67 -13.53
N ARG A 184 -7.28 -10.35 -13.49
CA ARG A 184 -6.79 -8.96 -13.59
C ARG A 184 -7.04 -8.32 -14.95
N LEU A 185 -6.85 -9.06 -16.05
CA LEU A 185 -7.19 -8.58 -17.40
C LEU A 185 -8.68 -8.30 -17.54
N VAL A 186 -9.53 -9.21 -17.05
CA VAL A 186 -10.99 -9.04 -17.05
C VAL A 186 -11.39 -7.84 -16.20
N PHE A 187 -10.81 -7.70 -15.01
CA PHE A 187 -11.02 -6.53 -14.15
C PHE A 187 -10.67 -5.23 -14.88
N GLY A 188 -9.47 -5.15 -15.50
CA GLY A 188 -9.04 -3.97 -16.24
C GLY A 188 -9.98 -3.64 -17.41
N ALA A 189 -10.37 -4.65 -18.19
CA ALA A 189 -11.29 -4.49 -19.31
C ALA A 189 -12.66 -3.96 -18.86
N ILE A 190 -13.25 -4.55 -17.81
CA ILE A 190 -14.52 -4.08 -17.26
C ILE A 190 -14.37 -2.68 -16.69
N PHE A 191 -13.31 -2.40 -15.93
CA PHE A 191 -13.10 -1.12 -15.27
C PHE A 191 -13.00 0.03 -16.28
N VAL A 192 -12.27 -0.13 -17.38
CA VAL A 192 -12.18 0.89 -18.43
C VAL A 192 -13.56 1.26 -18.99
N THR A 193 -14.49 0.30 -19.10
CA THR A 193 -15.87 0.61 -19.55
C THR A 193 -16.70 1.43 -18.55
N LYS A 194 -16.29 1.50 -17.28
CA LYS A 194 -16.96 2.28 -16.24
C LYS A 194 -16.42 3.70 -16.11
N LEU A 195 -15.25 3.97 -16.69
CA LEU A 195 -14.60 5.27 -16.65
C LEU A 195 -15.29 6.28 -17.58
N PRO A 196 -15.34 7.57 -17.23
CA PRO A 196 -15.65 8.63 -18.19
C PRO A 196 -14.66 8.58 -19.38
N PRO A 197 -15.09 8.96 -20.61
CA PRO A 197 -14.25 8.82 -21.80
C PRO A 197 -12.87 9.49 -21.69
N SER A 198 -12.80 10.69 -21.10
CA SER A 198 -11.52 11.39 -20.91
C SER A 198 -10.56 10.62 -20.00
N VAL A 199 -11.06 10.06 -18.90
CA VAL A 199 -10.26 9.27 -17.95
C VAL A 199 -9.90 7.90 -18.54
N ALA A 200 -10.77 7.31 -19.34
CA ALA A 200 -10.48 6.05 -20.05
C ALA A 200 -9.34 6.21 -21.07
N ILE A 201 -9.31 7.34 -21.81
CA ILE A 201 -8.22 7.67 -22.74
C ILE A 201 -6.91 7.85 -21.98
N ASP A 202 -6.94 8.60 -20.87
CA ASP A 202 -5.74 8.83 -20.06
C ASP A 202 -5.23 7.54 -19.39
N MET A 203 -6.14 6.68 -18.93
CA MET A 203 -5.81 5.33 -18.45
C MET A 203 -5.12 4.50 -19.54
N ALA A 204 -5.65 4.51 -20.77
CA ALA A 204 -5.04 3.79 -21.89
C ALA A 204 -3.64 4.32 -22.24
N ALA A 205 -3.47 5.64 -22.24
CA ALA A 205 -2.17 6.28 -22.44
C ALA A 205 -1.17 5.91 -21.32
N SER A 206 -1.64 5.90 -20.07
CA SER A 206 -0.85 5.48 -18.91
C SER A 206 -0.44 4.02 -18.97
N ILE A 207 -1.34 3.10 -19.37
CA ILE A 207 -1.03 1.69 -19.58
C ILE A 207 0.06 1.54 -20.64
N ALA A 208 -0.07 2.23 -21.78
CA ALA A 208 0.90 2.17 -22.87
C ALA A 208 2.29 2.68 -22.44
N ALA A 209 2.33 3.84 -21.77
CA ALA A 209 3.57 4.41 -21.26
C ALA A 209 4.24 3.52 -20.20
N TYR A 210 3.46 2.96 -19.27
CA TYR A 210 3.97 2.07 -18.22
C TYR A 210 4.54 0.77 -18.81
N THR A 211 3.84 0.20 -19.79
CA THR A 211 4.24 -0.99 -20.56
C THR A 211 5.53 -0.76 -21.35
N PHE A 212 5.75 0.45 -21.86
CA PHE A 212 6.97 0.80 -22.59
C PHE A 212 8.19 0.97 -21.65
N ASN A 213 7.97 1.51 -20.44
CA ASN A 213 9.03 1.80 -19.47
C ASN A 213 9.39 0.61 -18.56
N GLY A 214 8.61 -0.48 -18.58
CA GLY A 214 8.87 -1.65 -17.76
C GLY A 214 7.90 -2.80 -18.03
N LEU A 215 8.27 -3.99 -17.58
CA LEU A 215 7.48 -5.20 -17.79
C LEU A 215 6.49 -5.47 -16.65
N ASP A 216 6.57 -4.74 -15.54
CA ASP A 216 5.84 -5.04 -14.31
C ASP A 216 4.32 -5.17 -14.50
N LEU A 217 3.70 -4.21 -15.21
CA LEU A 217 2.26 -4.27 -15.49
C LEU A 217 1.93 -5.43 -16.42
N ILE A 218 2.70 -5.61 -17.50
CA ILE A 218 2.50 -6.69 -18.47
C ILE A 218 2.61 -8.05 -17.78
N GLN A 219 3.67 -8.28 -17.01
CA GLN A 219 3.87 -9.49 -16.22
C GLN A 219 2.72 -9.74 -15.25
N SER A 220 2.09 -8.68 -14.76
CA SER A 220 0.94 -8.80 -13.86
C SER A 220 -0.32 -9.24 -14.57
N VAL A 221 -0.48 -8.93 -15.86
CA VAL A 221 -1.71 -9.22 -16.60
C VAL A 221 -1.56 -10.36 -17.61
N THR A 222 -0.35 -10.78 -17.98
CA THR A 222 -0.13 -11.88 -18.93
C THR A 222 1.06 -12.77 -18.57
N PRO A 223 1.01 -14.09 -18.87
CA PRO A 223 2.13 -15.01 -18.66
C PRO A 223 3.34 -14.78 -19.58
N ILE A 224 3.15 -14.10 -20.72
CA ILE A 224 4.16 -14.03 -21.79
C ILE A 224 5.41 -13.24 -21.41
N ALA A 225 5.33 -12.38 -20.39
CA ALA A 225 6.43 -11.52 -19.97
C ALA A 225 7.32 -12.14 -18.88
N GLY A 226 7.15 -13.42 -18.57
CA GLY A 226 8.01 -14.15 -17.63
C GLY A 226 7.73 -13.87 -16.15
N LYS A 227 8.73 -14.10 -15.30
CA LYS A 227 8.65 -13.87 -13.84
C LYS A 227 9.20 -12.48 -13.50
N PRO A 228 8.69 -11.80 -12.45
CA PRO A 228 9.24 -10.53 -11.99
C PRO A 228 10.72 -10.61 -11.62
N ASP A 229 11.46 -9.52 -11.84
CA ASP A 229 12.93 -9.46 -11.64
C ASP A 229 13.37 -9.73 -10.19
N THR A 230 12.48 -9.50 -9.22
CA THR A 230 12.70 -9.82 -7.80
C THR A 230 12.71 -11.33 -7.52
N PHE A 231 12.46 -12.16 -8.53
CA PHE A 231 12.40 -13.61 -8.40
C PHE A 231 13.64 -14.30 -8.99
N ASP A 232 14.65 -14.53 -8.14
CA ASP A 232 15.71 -15.51 -8.38
C ASP A 232 15.40 -16.81 -7.62
N GLU A 233 15.33 -17.95 -8.32
CA GLU A 233 15.17 -19.29 -7.74
C GLU A 233 16.45 -19.82 -7.09
N SER A 234 17.59 -19.27 -7.47
CA SER A 234 18.88 -19.68 -6.91
C SER A 234 19.15 -19.07 -5.52
N PHE A 235 18.23 -18.24 -5.01
CA PHE A 235 18.38 -17.46 -3.77
C PHE A 235 19.65 -16.59 -3.76
N LYS A 236 20.29 -16.40 -4.91
CA LYS A 236 21.50 -15.60 -5.07
C LYS A 236 21.16 -14.13 -5.16
N PHE A 237 22.05 -13.32 -4.61
CA PHE A 237 21.96 -11.87 -4.62
C PHE A 237 22.14 -11.36 -6.06
N ARG A 238 21.06 -10.92 -6.72
CA ARG A 238 21.15 -10.31 -8.05
C ARG A 238 20.76 -8.83 -8.11
N SER A 239 20.04 -8.33 -7.11
CA SER A 239 19.58 -6.95 -7.06
C SER A 239 20.24 -6.17 -5.92
N ASN A 240 20.85 -5.03 -6.25
CA ASN A 240 21.24 -4.03 -5.25
C ASN A 240 20.04 -3.21 -4.75
N LYS A 241 18.89 -3.27 -5.45
CA LYS A 241 17.64 -2.59 -5.11
C LYS A 241 16.87 -3.39 -4.06
N GLY A 242 16.42 -2.72 -3.00
CA GLY A 242 15.82 -3.33 -1.81
C GLY A 242 15.06 -2.32 -0.97
N ASP A 243 14.43 -2.80 0.09
CA ASP A 243 13.56 -2.04 1.00
C ASP A 243 14.26 -0.98 1.88
N VAL A 244 15.58 -0.76 1.73
CA VAL A 244 16.33 0.19 2.57
C VAL A 244 15.84 1.62 2.39
N ALA A 245 15.54 2.04 1.16
CA ALA A 245 15.01 3.39 0.91
C ALA A 245 13.66 3.59 1.60
N ALA A 246 12.75 2.62 1.49
CA ALA A 246 11.45 2.65 2.14
C ALA A 246 11.58 2.62 3.69
N LYS A 247 12.56 1.91 4.22
CA LYS A 247 12.86 1.88 5.66
C LYS A 247 13.43 3.21 6.16
N ASN A 248 14.31 3.85 5.40
CA ASN A 248 14.82 5.18 5.73
C ASN A 248 13.70 6.21 5.68
N GLU A 249 12.84 6.16 4.66
CA GLU A 249 11.60 6.95 4.60
C GLU A 249 10.79 6.77 5.90
N ALA A 250 10.49 5.52 6.27
CA ALA A 250 9.73 5.21 7.47
C ALA A 250 10.39 5.75 8.75
N GLN A 251 11.73 5.71 8.85
CA GLN A 251 12.47 6.26 9.99
C GLN A 251 12.35 7.79 10.06
N GLU A 252 12.57 8.47 8.95
CA GLU A 252 12.41 9.94 8.87
C GLU A 252 10.99 10.37 9.24
N MET A 253 9.99 9.55 8.88
CA MET A 253 8.58 9.78 9.19
C MET A 253 8.25 9.58 10.66
N MET A 254 8.72 8.51 11.30
CA MET A 254 8.52 8.30 12.74
C MET A 254 9.07 9.51 13.50
N CYS A 255 10.29 9.95 13.17
CA CYS A 255 10.86 11.14 13.76
C CYS A 255 10.06 12.42 13.44
N ALA A 256 9.37 12.50 12.30
CA ALA A 256 8.53 13.65 11.97
C ALA A 256 7.21 13.64 12.75
N CYS A 257 6.61 12.46 12.96
CA CYS A 257 5.41 12.30 13.79
C CYS A 257 5.74 12.63 15.25
N ASP A 258 6.83 12.07 15.80
CA ASP A 258 7.28 12.35 17.18
C ASP A 258 7.49 13.86 17.43
N ARG A 259 8.15 14.55 16.48
CA ARG A 259 8.35 16.01 16.58
C ARG A 259 7.04 16.80 16.52
N CYS A 260 6.05 16.31 15.76
CA CYS A 260 4.74 16.94 15.70
C CYS A 260 3.95 16.72 17.00
N GLU A 261 4.03 15.52 17.58
CA GLU A 261 3.46 15.20 18.90
C GLU A 261 4.07 16.06 20.01
N GLU A 262 5.39 16.21 20.04
CA GLU A 262 6.08 17.10 20.99
C GLU A 262 5.63 18.56 20.84
N ALA A 263 5.45 19.04 19.61
CA ALA A 263 4.97 20.40 19.36
C ALA A 263 3.51 20.61 19.81
N THR A 264 2.65 19.59 19.69
CA THR A 264 1.27 19.66 20.16
C THR A 264 1.16 19.65 21.68
N ASP A 265 2.00 18.89 22.38
CA ASP A 265 2.05 18.87 23.85
C ASP A 265 2.48 20.24 24.42
N THR A 266 3.43 20.91 23.78
CA THR A 266 3.85 22.25 24.21
C THR A 266 2.75 23.31 24.01
N ASN A 267 2.02 23.26 22.90
CA ASN A 267 0.91 24.19 22.63
C ASN A 267 -0.31 23.94 23.53
N THR A 268 -0.66 22.69 23.81
CA THR A 268 -1.79 22.37 24.72
C THR A 268 -1.49 22.80 26.15
N ALA A 269 -0.23 22.69 26.60
CA ALA A 269 0.20 23.21 27.89
C ALA A 269 0.11 24.75 27.99
N GLU A 270 0.41 25.49 26.92
CA GLU A 270 0.24 26.96 26.89
C GLU A 270 -1.23 27.39 26.84
N VAL A 271 -2.09 26.67 26.10
CA VAL A 271 -3.53 26.98 26.01
C VAL A 271 -4.27 26.63 27.30
N ALA A 272 -3.84 25.61 28.05
CA ALA A 272 -4.37 25.30 29.38
C ALA A 272 -3.93 26.30 30.48
N ALA A 273 -2.96 27.17 30.18
CA ALA A 273 -2.41 28.16 31.12
C ALA A 273 -2.96 29.58 30.92
N THR A 274 -3.92 29.78 30.00
CA THR A 274 -4.60 31.05 29.69
C THR A 274 -6.11 30.97 29.86
#